data_AF-A0A1L8SZ86-F1
#
_entry.id   AF-A0A1L8SZ86-F1
#
_cell.length_a   1.000
_cell.length_b   1.000
_cell.length_c   1.000
_cell.angle_alpha   90.00
_cell.angle_beta   90.00
_cell.angle_gamma   90.00
#
_symmetry.space_group_name_H-M   'P 1'
#
loop_
_entity.id
_entity.type
_entity.pdbx_description
1 polymer ?
#
loop_
_entity_poly.entity_id
_entity_poly.type
_entity_poly.pdbx_seq_one_letter_code
_entity_poly.pdbx_strand_id
1 'polypeptide(L)'
;MRLENFEPLFIAMNQVGEKKQRFTIEYNGVRAHVLFLADIEPFLLIFGIQGTNEYFELEMTRDFEVNSFFVKELYRKLIEIFNIQYDPDHKFTPNDFLSFVNNNVPEFRNTERVKSSDILRYKRDIEEADKVHFCGWIYHTTKSNAQPPNLEKTRILMGEAAYKRCCERNISSKWTDLIERRTDPDLENFLA
;
A
#
# COMPACT_ATOMS: atom_id res chain seq x y z
N MET A 1 10.32 2.87 15.22
CA MET A 1 11.65 2.79 14.59
C MET A 1 11.62 3.62 13.31
N ARG A 2 12.62 4.46 13.08
CA ARG A 2 12.75 5.24 11.83
C ARG A 2 13.37 4.37 10.74
N LEU A 3 12.75 4.34 9.56
CA LEU A 3 13.26 3.64 8.36
C LEU A 3 13.82 4.68 7.37
N GLU A 4 14.96 5.25 7.72
CA GLU A 4 15.57 6.39 7.02
C GLU A 4 15.84 6.17 5.52
N ASN A 5 16.04 4.93 5.06
CA ASN A 5 16.32 4.66 3.65
C ASN A 5 15.08 4.82 2.76
N PHE A 6 13.87 4.93 3.33
CA PHE A 6 12.68 5.34 2.58
C PHE A 6 12.68 6.82 2.23
N GLU A 7 13.42 7.67 2.94
CA GLU A 7 13.45 9.11 2.72
C GLU A 7 14.08 9.48 1.35
N PRO A 8 15.27 8.98 0.98
CA PRO A 8 15.81 9.18 -0.36
C PRO A 8 14.89 8.65 -1.47
N LEU A 9 14.25 7.49 -1.24
CA LEU A 9 13.29 6.92 -2.20
C LEU A 9 12.08 7.85 -2.39
N PHE A 10 11.50 8.35 -1.30
CA PHE A 10 10.38 9.29 -1.33
C PHE A 10 10.74 10.60 -2.04
N ILE A 11 11.93 11.15 -1.79
CA ILE A 11 12.42 12.35 -2.48
C ILE A 11 12.51 12.09 -3.99
N ALA A 12 13.14 11.00 -4.41
CA ALA A 12 13.29 10.64 -5.82
C ALA A 12 11.92 10.41 -6.50
N MET A 13 10.99 9.73 -5.83
CA MET A 13 9.62 9.54 -6.30
C MET A 13 8.93 10.88 -6.59
N ASN A 14 9.02 11.83 -5.65
CA ASN A 14 8.38 13.14 -5.80
C ASN A 14 8.99 13.98 -6.93
N GLN A 15 10.30 13.88 -7.19
CA GLN A 15 10.96 14.60 -8.27
C GLN A 15 10.38 14.25 -9.65
N VAL A 16 9.84 13.04 -9.82
CA VAL A 16 9.23 12.57 -11.07
C VAL A 16 7.71 12.46 -11.00
N GLY A 17 7.10 12.97 -9.90
CA GLY A 17 5.65 12.94 -9.71
C GLY A 17 5.05 11.57 -9.38
N GLU A 18 5.87 10.55 -9.12
CA GLU A 18 5.40 9.22 -8.74
C GLU A 18 5.01 9.18 -7.26
N LYS A 19 3.96 8.44 -6.95
CA LYS A 19 3.38 8.38 -5.58
C LYS A 19 3.36 6.99 -4.98
N LYS A 20 3.45 5.96 -5.81
CA LYS A 20 3.43 4.56 -5.39
C LYS A 20 4.52 3.78 -6.13
N GLN A 21 5.40 3.13 -5.38
CA GLN A 21 6.49 2.32 -5.93
C GLN A 21 6.54 0.96 -5.25
N ARG A 22 7.02 -0.04 -5.97
CA ARG A 22 7.30 -1.36 -5.43
C ARG A 22 8.75 -1.77 -5.64
N PHE A 23 9.23 -2.58 -4.71
CA PHE A 23 10.48 -3.33 -4.85
C PHE A 23 10.31 -4.71 -4.24
N THR A 24 11.31 -5.56 -4.40
CA THR A 24 11.30 -6.92 -3.82
C THR A 24 12.38 -7.04 -2.78
N ILE A 25 12.03 -7.65 -1.65
CA ILE A 25 12.99 -8.09 -0.64
C ILE A 25 12.95 -9.61 -0.53
N GLU A 26 14.03 -10.22 -0.06
CA GLU A 26 14.09 -11.64 0.25
C GLU A 26 14.60 -11.84 1.67
N TYR A 27 13.74 -12.31 2.57
CA TYR A 27 14.06 -12.53 3.96
C TYR A 27 13.87 -14.01 4.30
N ASN A 28 14.94 -14.65 4.78
CA ASN A 28 14.96 -16.08 5.10
C ASN A 28 14.43 -16.99 3.95
N GLY A 29 14.84 -16.69 2.71
CA GLY A 29 14.43 -17.42 1.49
C GLY A 29 13.01 -17.12 1.00
N VAL A 30 12.27 -16.24 1.68
CA VAL A 30 10.91 -15.85 1.31
C VAL A 30 10.94 -14.48 0.64
N ARG A 31 10.42 -14.41 -0.58
CA ARG A 31 10.35 -13.17 -1.36
C ARG A 31 9.05 -12.43 -1.09
N ALA A 32 9.15 -11.12 -0.83
CA ALA A 32 8.01 -10.24 -0.65
C ALA A 32 8.12 -9.00 -1.54
N HIS A 33 7.01 -8.63 -2.17
CA HIS A 33 6.86 -7.30 -2.75
C HIS A 33 6.55 -6.30 -1.63
N VAL A 34 7.36 -5.25 -1.54
CA VAL A 34 7.10 -4.10 -0.68
C VAL A 34 6.51 -3.01 -1.56
N LEU A 35 5.24 -2.67 -1.34
CA LEU A 35 4.58 -1.56 -2.01
C LEU A 35 4.57 -0.37 -1.05
N PHE A 36 5.21 0.72 -1.44
CA PHE A 36 5.23 1.98 -0.70
C PHE A 36 4.23 2.95 -1.33
N LEU A 37 3.16 3.24 -0.59
CA LEU A 37 2.09 4.14 -0.99
C LEU A 37 2.27 5.46 -0.23
N ALA A 38 2.93 6.42 -0.88
CA ALA A 38 3.32 7.70 -0.29
C ALA A 38 2.28 8.81 -0.47
N ASP A 39 1.17 8.52 -1.15
CA ASP A 39 0.01 9.40 -1.28
C ASP A 39 -1.12 9.08 -0.31
N ILE A 40 -0.86 8.28 0.72
CA ILE A 40 -1.79 7.94 1.81
C ILE A 40 -1.31 8.59 3.11
N GLU A 41 -2.24 8.96 4.01
CA GLU A 41 -1.90 9.50 5.34
C GLU A 41 -2.38 8.56 6.47
N PRO A 42 -1.47 8.06 7.34
CA PRO A 42 -0.02 8.03 7.17
C PRO A 42 0.39 7.21 5.92
N PHE A 43 1.66 7.25 5.53
CA PHE A 43 2.12 6.40 4.42
C PHE A 43 1.86 4.93 4.73
N LEU A 44 1.59 4.14 3.69
CA LEU A 44 1.27 2.72 3.84
C LEU A 44 2.33 1.86 3.16
N LEU A 45 2.87 0.90 3.91
CA LEU A 45 3.66 -0.20 3.37
C LEU A 45 2.79 -1.45 3.30
N ILE A 46 2.70 -2.06 2.10
CA ILE A 46 2.05 -3.35 1.92
C ILE A 46 3.13 -4.37 1.56
N PHE A 47 3.22 -5.46 2.33
CA PHE A 47 4.14 -6.57 2.11
C PHE A 47 3.36 -7.74 1.53
N GLY A 48 3.40 -7.90 0.21
CA GLY A 48 2.76 -9.01 -0.49
C GLY A 48 3.70 -10.19 -0.67
N ILE A 49 3.39 -11.35 -0.09
CA ILE A 49 4.25 -12.52 -0.12
C ILE A 49 4.14 -13.21 -1.49
N GLN A 50 5.27 -13.37 -2.18
CA GLN A 50 5.27 -13.94 -3.53
C GLN A 50 4.97 -15.44 -3.48
N GLY A 51 4.13 -15.90 -4.42
CA GLY A 51 3.71 -17.31 -4.49
C GLY A 51 2.58 -17.67 -3.53
N THR A 52 2.11 -16.72 -2.72
CA THR A 52 0.94 -16.91 -1.83
C THR A 52 -0.06 -15.77 -2.02
N ASN A 53 -1.20 -15.86 -1.33
CA ASN A 53 -2.18 -14.77 -1.22
C ASN A 53 -2.03 -14.00 0.11
N GLU A 54 -0.93 -14.22 0.83
CA GLU A 54 -0.69 -13.59 2.11
C GLU A 54 -0.07 -12.20 1.94
N TYR A 55 -0.48 -11.29 2.81
CA TYR A 55 0.14 -9.98 2.92
C TYR A 55 -0.03 -9.44 4.34
N PHE A 56 0.73 -8.42 4.67
CA PHE A 56 0.49 -7.60 5.86
C PHE A 56 0.84 -6.15 5.55
N GLU A 57 0.43 -5.26 6.44
CA GLU A 57 0.54 -3.82 6.24
C GLU A 57 1.22 -3.19 7.45
N LEU A 58 1.98 -2.13 7.19
CA LEU A 58 2.56 -1.28 8.22
C LEU A 58 2.30 0.19 7.87
N GLU A 59 1.80 0.95 8.83
CA GLU A 59 1.71 2.39 8.71
C GLU A 59 3.08 3.02 9.01
N MET A 60 3.44 4.01 8.20
CA MET A 60 4.66 4.79 8.31
C MET A 60 4.32 6.27 8.36
N THR A 61 4.75 6.96 9.40
CA THR A 61 4.54 8.41 9.52
C THR A 61 5.34 9.17 8.43
N ARG A 62 5.05 10.46 8.27
CA ARG A 62 5.80 11.33 7.34
C ARG A 62 7.28 11.51 7.71
N ASP A 63 7.63 11.25 8.97
CA ASP A 63 9.01 11.25 9.47
C ASP A 63 9.68 9.86 9.29
N PHE A 64 9.07 8.99 8.49
CA PHE A 64 9.52 7.62 8.19
C PHE A 64 9.57 6.72 9.42
N GLU A 65 8.72 6.97 10.41
CA GLU A 65 8.62 6.14 11.61
C GLU A 65 7.54 5.08 11.47
N VAL A 66 7.89 3.85 11.83
CA VAL A 66 6.97 2.71 11.93
C VAL A 66 6.90 2.24 13.39
N ASN A 67 5.70 1.86 13.85
CA ASN A 67 5.55 1.26 15.16
C ASN A 67 6.27 -0.10 15.22
N SER A 68 7.27 -0.22 16.09
CA SER A 68 8.02 -1.46 16.31
C SER A 68 7.37 -2.40 17.33
N PHE A 69 6.24 -2.03 17.92
CA PHE A 69 5.43 -2.88 18.78
C PHE A 69 4.34 -3.54 17.96
N PHE A 70 4.68 -4.64 17.29
CA PHE A 70 3.71 -5.42 16.54
C PHE A 70 2.74 -6.12 17.48
N VAL A 71 1.45 -6.02 17.16
CA VAL A 71 0.43 -6.82 17.82
C VAL A 71 0.74 -8.31 17.64
N LYS A 72 0.30 -9.13 18.59
CA LYS A 72 0.69 -10.54 18.73
C LYS A 72 0.39 -11.34 17.46
N GLU A 73 -0.72 -11.04 16.81
CA GLU A 73 -1.18 -11.66 15.57
C GLU A 73 -0.20 -11.37 14.42
N LEU A 74 0.20 -10.10 14.24
CA LEU A 74 1.17 -9.72 13.22
C LEU A 74 2.55 -10.32 13.50
N TYR A 75 3.01 -10.28 14.75
CA TYR A 75 4.30 -10.88 15.11
C TYR A 75 4.35 -12.39 14.80
N ARG A 76 3.29 -13.14 15.16
CA ARG A 76 3.18 -14.57 14.81
C ARG A 76 3.12 -14.80 13.31
N LYS A 77 2.34 -13.99 12.61
CA LYS A 77 2.25 -14.04 11.15
C LYS A 77 3.60 -13.86 10.48
N LEU A 78 4.46 -12.97 10.98
CA LEU A 78 5.83 -12.79 10.46
C LEU A 78 6.70 -14.02 10.72
N ILE A 79 6.61 -14.62 11.92
CA ILE A 79 7.33 -15.86 12.24
C ILE A 79 6.96 -16.96 11.26
N GLU A 80 5.67 -17.12 10.99
CA GLU A 80 5.13 -18.14 10.08
C GLU A 80 5.53 -17.87 8.62
N ILE A 81 5.26 -16.66 8.12
CA ILE A 81 5.57 -16.26 6.73
C ILE A 81 7.05 -16.46 6.42
N PHE A 82 7.92 -15.96 7.31
CA PHE A 82 9.35 -15.92 7.07
C PHE A 82 10.07 -17.12 7.68
N ASN A 83 9.36 -18.17 8.11
CA ASN A 83 9.95 -19.38 8.69
C ASN A 83 11.00 -19.10 9.77
N ILE A 84 10.77 -18.10 10.62
CA ILE A 84 11.75 -17.65 11.61
C ILE A 84 11.90 -18.74 12.67
N GLN A 85 13.09 -19.31 12.75
CA GLN A 85 13.39 -20.37 13.70
C GLN A 85 13.79 -19.78 15.05
N TYR A 86 13.57 -20.57 16.10
CA TYR A 86 14.09 -20.25 17.41
C TYR A 86 15.62 -20.29 17.37
N ASP A 87 16.23 -19.22 17.84
CA ASP A 87 17.67 -19.10 18.03
C ASP A 87 17.92 -18.83 19.53
N PRO A 88 18.69 -19.69 20.22
CA PRO A 88 19.00 -19.51 21.64
C PRO A 88 19.85 -18.28 21.93
N ASP A 89 20.62 -17.79 20.96
CA ASP A 89 21.55 -16.67 21.11
C ASP A 89 20.91 -15.33 20.70
N HIS A 90 19.86 -15.36 19.88
CA HIS A 90 19.13 -14.16 19.46
C HIS A 90 17.62 -14.39 19.31
N LYS A 91 16.82 -13.71 20.12
CA LYS A 91 15.37 -13.73 19.94
C LYS A 91 14.94 -12.74 18.87
N PHE A 92 14.32 -13.23 17.80
CA PHE A 92 13.71 -12.37 16.78
C PHE A 92 12.75 -11.33 17.37
N THR A 93 12.94 -10.08 16.95
CA THR A 93 12.13 -8.92 17.29
C THR A 93 11.61 -8.23 16.03
N PRO A 94 10.51 -7.47 16.12
CA PRO A 94 10.07 -6.60 15.03
C PRO A 94 11.17 -5.66 14.50
N ASN A 95 12.07 -5.20 15.36
CA ASN A 95 13.19 -4.34 14.95
C ASN A 95 14.17 -5.05 14.02
N ASP A 96 14.35 -6.36 14.14
CA ASP A 96 15.24 -7.12 13.24
C ASP A 96 14.68 -7.09 11.82
N PHE A 97 13.37 -7.35 11.68
CA PHE A 97 12.67 -7.27 10.41
C PHE A 97 12.67 -5.85 9.85
N LEU A 98 12.32 -4.85 10.66
CA LEU A 98 12.30 -3.44 10.22
C LEU A 98 13.69 -2.95 9.79
N SER A 99 14.75 -3.33 10.51
CA SER A 99 16.14 -3.02 10.12
C SER A 99 16.51 -3.68 8.81
N PHE A 100 16.13 -4.95 8.63
CA PHE A 100 16.33 -5.64 7.36
C PHE A 100 15.62 -4.94 6.21
N VAL A 101 14.35 -4.59 6.37
CA VAL A 101 13.56 -3.86 5.36
C VAL A 101 14.23 -2.53 5.03
N ASN A 102 14.58 -1.74 6.04
CA ASN A 102 15.26 -0.45 5.85
C ASN A 102 16.55 -0.60 5.04
N ASN A 103 17.38 -1.58 5.38
CA ASN A 103 18.67 -1.81 4.71
C ASN A 103 18.55 -2.38 3.30
N ASN A 104 17.37 -2.85 2.90
CA ASN A 104 17.08 -3.39 1.57
C ASN A 104 16.19 -2.48 0.72
N VAL A 105 15.94 -1.23 1.14
CA VAL A 105 15.30 -0.24 0.28
C VAL A 105 16.28 0.09 -0.86
N PRO A 106 15.91 -0.16 -2.13
CA PRO A 106 16.81 0.09 -3.23
C PRO A 106 16.72 1.55 -3.69
N GLU A 107 17.66 1.96 -4.53
CA GLU A 107 17.55 3.21 -5.29
C GLU A 107 16.29 3.19 -6.20
N PHE A 108 15.69 4.35 -6.42
CA PHE A 108 14.47 4.53 -7.22
C PHE A 108 14.52 3.87 -8.63
N ARG A 109 15.68 3.88 -9.30
CA ARG A 109 15.83 3.23 -10.62
C ARG A 109 15.63 1.70 -10.60
N ASN A 110 15.69 1.09 -9.42
CA ASN A 110 15.49 -0.34 -9.19
C ASN A 110 14.11 -0.63 -8.57
N THR A 111 13.22 0.37 -8.53
CA THR A 111 11.81 0.19 -8.16
C THR A 111 10.92 0.18 -9.40
N GLU A 112 9.69 -0.29 -9.24
CA GLU A 112 8.68 -0.32 -10.28
C GLU A 112 7.43 0.45 -9.86
N ARG A 113 6.80 1.16 -10.81
CA ARG A 113 5.54 1.84 -10.56
C ARG A 113 4.44 0.84 -10.17
N VAL A 114 3.69 1.16 -9.13
CA VAL A 114 2.54 0.36 -8.67
C VAL A 114 1.28 0.73 -9.43
N LYS A 115 0.59 -0.28 -9.98
CA LYS A 115 -0.77 -0.16 -10.54
C LYS A 115 -1.80 -0.67 -9.53
N SER A 116 -3.06 -0.33 -9.74
CA SER A 116 -4.18 -0.84 -8.90
C SER A 116 -4.21 -2.36 -8.84
N SER A 117 -3.90 -3.04 -9.96
CA SER A 117 -3.79 -4.50 -10.02
C SER A 117 -2.68 -5.08 -9.13
N ASP A 118 -1.57 -4.34 -8.93
CA ASP A 118 -0.47 -4.81 -8.08
C ASP A 118 -0.87 -4.78 -6.60
N ILE A 119 -1.66 -3.78 -6.19
CA ILE A 119 -2.22 -3.68 -4.83
C ILE A 119 -3.28 -4.76 -4.62
N LEU A 120 -4.26 -4.85 -5.53
CA LEU A 120 -5.41 -5.77 -5.45
C LEU A 120 -5.05 -7.23 -5.68
N ARG A 121 -3.82 -7.52 -6.12
CA ARG A 121 -3.25 -8.88 -6.11
C ARG A 121 -3.12 -9.41 -4.69
N TYR A 122 -2.74 -8.54 -3.76
CA TYR A 122 -2.47 -8.91 -2.36
C TYR A 122 -3.61 -8.50 -1.45
N LYS A 123 -4.01 -7.22 -1.49
CA LYS A 123 -5.06 -6.66 -0.64
C LYS A 123 -6.44 -7.04 -1.17
N ARG A 124 -6.87 -8.27 -0.87
CA ARG A 124 -8.17 -8.84 -1.28
C ARG A 124 -9.31 -8.50 -0.31
N ASP A 125 -9.01 -7.97 0.88
CA ASP A 125 -9.95 -7.52 1.91
C ASP A 125 -10.50 -6.11 1.63
N ILE A 126 -10.80 -5.81 0.37
CA ILE A 126 -11.29 -4.50 -0.08
C ILE A 126 -12.52 -4.68 -0.97
N GLU A 127 -13.38 -3.67 -1.03
CA GLU A 127 -14.64 -3.75 -1.78
C GLU A 127 -14.39 -4.12 -3.25
N GLU A 128 -15.10 -5.14 -3.74
CA GLU A 128 -15.04 -5.60 -5.13
C GLU A 128 -13.58 -5.72 -5.64
N ALA A 129 -12.73 -6.44 -4.89
CA ALA A 129 -11.30 -6.55 -5.16
C ALA A 129 -10.95 -7.12 -6.55
N ASP A 130 -11.89 -7.78 -7.22
CA ASP A 130 -11.82 -8.22 -8.61
C ASP A 130 -11.91 -7.05 -9.62
N LYS A 131 -12.56 -5.94 -9.24
CA LYS A 131 -12.71 -4.75 -10.09
C LYS A 131 -11.51 -3.82 -9.94
N VAL A 132 -10.55 -3.99 -10.85
CA VAL A 132 -9.23 -3.34 -10.81
C VAL A 132 -9.11 -2.10 -11.72
N HIS A 133 -10.09 -1.86 -12.58
CA HIS A 133 -10.07 -0.76 -13.54
C HIS A 133 -11.03 0.35 -13.12
N PHE A 134 -10.53 1.58 -13.04
CA PHE A 134 -11.37 2.75 -12.84
C PHE A 134 -12.26 2.97 -14.08
N CYS A 135 -13.53 3.30 -13.88
CA CYS A 135 -14.49 3.54 -14.97
C CYS A 135 -15.47 4.70 -14.72
N GLY A 136 -15.10 5.64 -13.83
CA GLY A 136 -15.80 6.91 -13.66
C GLY A 136 -16.12 7.26 -12.21
N TRP A 137 -16.89 8.33 -12.06
CA TRP A 137 -17.33 8.87 -10.76
C TRP A 137 -18.85 8.81 -10.64
N ILE A 138 -19.34 8.53 -9.44
CA ILE A 138 -20.77 8.59 -9.11
C ILE A 138 -20.96 9.76 -8.16
N TYR A 139 -21.64 10.81 -8.64
CA TYR A 139 -22.01 11.97 -7.83
C TYR A 139 -23.34 11.68 -7.16
N HIS A 140 -23.32 11.51 -5.84
CA HIS A 140 -24.53 11.20 -5.10
C HIS A 140 -25.36 12.46 -4.82
N THR A 141 -26.68 12.30 -4.86
CA THR A 141 -27.63 13.32 -4.40
C THR A 141 -27.98 13.06 -2.93
N THR A 142 -28.87 13.87 -2.34
CA THR A 142 -29.33 13.73 -0.94
C THR A 142 -30.00 12.39 -0.59
N LYS A 143 -30.23 11.51 -1.57
CA LYS A 143 -30.89 10.21 -1.39
C LYS A 143 -29.94 9.01 -1.26
N SER A 144 -28.63 9.23 -1.40
CA SER A 144 -27.62 8.17 -1.33
C SER A 144 -26.29 8.75 -0.86
N ASN A 145 -25.40 7.93 -0.31
CA ASN A 145 -24.08 8.37 0.07
C ASN A 145 -22.99 7.43 -0.42
N ALA A 146 -21.78 7.97 -0.58
CA ALA A 146 -20.59 7.16 -0.73
C ALA A 146 -20.42 6.25 0.50
N GLN A 147 -20.17 4.97 0.25
CA GLN A 147 -20.08 3.98 1.33
C GLN A 147 -18.65 3.86 1.85
N PRO A 148 -18.44 3.62 3.16
CA PRO A 148 -17.09 3.53 3.74
C PRO A 148 -16.16 2.52 3.03
N PRO A 149 -16.60 1.31 2.62
CA PRO A 149 -15.72 0.39 1.89
C PRO A 149 -15.24 0.94 0.53
N ASN A 150 -16.07 1.73 -0.15
CA ASN A 150 -15.73 2.29 -1.45
C ASN A 150 -14.78 3.48 -1.31
N LEU A 151 -15.00 4.28 -0.26
CA LEU A 151 -14.11 5.35 0.12
C LEU A 151 -12.73 4.80 0.49
N GLU A 152 -12.67 3.68 1.22
CA GLU A 152 -11.40 3.02 1.52
C GLU A 152 -10.71 2.49 0.26
N LYS A 153 -11.47 1.90 -0.67
CA LYS A 153 -10.94 1.53 -2.00
C LYS A 153 -10.38 2.74 -2.74
N THR A 154 -11.07 3.88 -2.69
CA THR A 154 -10.60 5.13 -3.27
C THR A 154 -9.28 5.57 -2.64
N ARG A 155 -9.19 5.54 -1.30
CA ARG A 155 -7.99 5.91 -0.54
C ARG A 155 -6.79 5.05 -0.94
N ILE A 156 -6.95 3.74 -0.97
CA ILE A 156 -5.88 2.80 -1.29
C ILE A 156 -5.43 2.92 -2.76
N LEU A 157 -6.38 2.97 -3.70
CA LEU A 157 -6.05 2.90 -5.13
C LEU A 157 -5.71 4.27 -5.74
N MET A 158 -6.34 5.34 -5.26
CA MET A 158 -6.24 6.69 -5.84
C MET A 158 -5.60 7.72 -4.91
N GLY A 159 -5.33 7.35 -3.65
CA GLY A 159 -4.65 8.19 -2.67
C GLY A 159 -5.57 9.05 -1.81
N GLU A 160 -4.97 9.69 -0.81
CA GLU A 160 -5.61 10.47 0.25
C GLU A 160 -6.39 11.68 -0.30
N ALA A 161 -5.85 12.37 -1.31
CA ALA A 161 -6.50 13.53 -1.89
C ALA A 161 -7.84 13.17 -2.57
N ALA A 162 -7.86 12.06 -3.33
CA ALA A 162 -9.08 11.56 -3.95
C ALA A 162 -10.11 11.10 -2.92
N TYR A 163 -9.65 10.41 -1.86
CA TYR A 163 -10.49 10.01 -0.73
C TYR A 163 -11.15 11.22 -0.05
N LYS A 164 -10.36 12.23 0.35
CA LYS A 164 -10.88 13.45 1.00
C LYS A 164 -11.92 14.14 0.15
N ARG A 165 -11.66 14.30 -1.15
CA ARG A 165 -12.63 14.90 -2.06
C ARG A 165 -13.91 14.07 -2.19
N CYS A 166 -13.80 12.75 -2.25
CA CYS A 166 -14.96 11.87 -2.28
C CYS A 166 -15.81 11.99 -1.01
N CYS A 167 -15.19 12.08 0.16
CA CYS A 167 -15.86 12.34 1.43
C CYS A 167 -16.57 13.71 1.43
N GLU A 168 -15.86 14.77 1.05
CA GLU A 168 -16.37 16.15 1.06
C GLU A 168 -17.55 16.37 0.10
N ARG A 169 -17.48 15.72 -1.08
CA ARG A 169 -18.43 15.95 -2.18
C ARG A 169 -19.47 14.84 -2.32
N ASN A 170 -19.45 13.85 -1.44
CA ASN A 170 -20.32 12.66 -1.51
C ASN A 170 -20.22 11.97 -2.89
N ILE A 171 -18.99 11.59 -3.27
CA ILE A 171 -18.68 10.95 -4.56
C ILE A 171 -18.18 9.53 -4.31
N SER A 172 -18.59 8.58 -5.15
CA SER A 172 -17.99 7.25 -5.20
C SER A 172 -17.14 7.09 -6.46
N SER A 173 -15.91 6.59 -6.31
CA SER A 173 -15.17 6.03 -7.45
C SER A 173 -15.88 4.79 -7.99
N LYS A 174 -15.96 4.63 -9.31
CA LYS A 174 -16.53 3.45 -9.95
C LYS A 174 -15.43 2.57 -10.53
N TRP A 175 -15.55 1.27 -10.29
CA TRP A 175 -14.59 0.27 -10.72
C TRP A 175 -15.25 -0.83 -11.54
N THR A 176 -14.45 -1.50 -12.37
CA THR A 176 -14.86 -2.62 -13.23
C THR A 176 -13.71 -3.63 -13.37
N ASP A 177 -14.08 -4.88 -13.59
CA ASP A 177 -13.18 -5.99 -13.96
C ASP A 177 -12.92 -6.03 -15.47
N LEU A 178 -13.82 -5.43 -16.26
CA LEU A 178 -13.74 -5.32 -17.72
C LEU A 178 -12.78 -4.21 -18.19
N ILE A 179 -11.68 -4.58 -18.84
CA ILE A 179 -10.66 -3.64 -19.35
C ILE A 179 -11.21 -2.68 -20.40
N GLU A 180 -12.18 -3.11 -21.22
CA GLU A 180 -12.80 -2.29 -22.27
C GLU A 180 -13.67 -1.15 -21.72
N ARG A 181 -14.04 -1.22 -20.43
CA ARG A 181 -14.75 -0.16 -19.72
C ARG A 181 -13.81 0.76 -18.93
N ARG A 182 -12.49 0.49 -18.96
CA ARG A 182 -11.50 1.30 -18.26
C ARG A 182 -11.50 2.72 -18.84
N THR A 183 -11.49 3.68 -17.94
CA THR A 183 -11.16 5.08 -18.23
C THR A 183 -9.94 5.46 -17.40
N ASP A 184 -9.10 6.37 -17.90
CA ASP A 184 -8.04 6.94 -17.08
C ASP A 184 -8.64 8.08 -16.22
N PRO A 185 -8.42 8.07 -14.90
CA PRO A 185 -8.93 9.11 -14.04
C PRO A 185 -8.15 10.41 -14.30
N ASP A 186 -8.84 11.44 -14.76
CA ASP A 186 -8.31 12.81 -14.78
C ASP A 186 -8.31 13.36 -13.34
N LEU A 187 -7.29 12.95 -12.57
CA LEU A 187 -7.16 13.34 -11.17
C LEU A 187 -6.86 14.83 -11.00
N GLU A 188 -6.20 15.48 -11.95
CA GLU A 188 -5.92 16.91 -11.88
C GLU A 188 -7.22 17.72 -11.91
N ASN A 189 -8.06 17.48 -12.91
CA ASN A 189 -9.37 18.13 -13.00
C ASN A 189 -10.32 17.64 -11.90
N PHE A 190 -10.25 16.35 -11.54
CA PHE A 190 -11.05 15.84 -10.45
C PHE A 190 -10.72 16.54 -9.14
N LEU A 191 -9.47 16.90 -8.87
CA LEU A 191 -9.04 17.50 -7.59
C LEU A 191 -9.10 19.04 -7.57
N ALA A 192 -9.14 19.70 -8.73
CA ALA A 192 -9.32 21.15 -8.86
C ALA A 192 -10.62 21.68 -8.22
#